data_AF-A0A972G6M2-F1
#
_entry.id   AF-A0A972G6M2-F1
#
_cell.length_a   1.000
_cell.length_b   1.000
_cell.length_c   1.000
_cell.angle_alpha   90.00
_cell.angle_beta   90.00
_cell.angle_gamma   90.00
#
_symmetry.space_group_name_H-M   'P 1'
#
loop_
_entity.id
_entity.type
_entity.pdbx_description
1 polymer ?
#
loop_
_entity_poly.entity_id
_entity_poly.type
_entity_poly.pdbx_seq_one_letter_code
_entity_poly.pdbx_strand_id
1 'polypeptide(L)'
;MKVWPHLNQTLEGWLQTEADQRVHGTLHERVLDRFTQERAHLAARPPDRYDTAYRETRLVGWDGYINVRGNRYRVPSASSGQIVTVWSGWDDLLRVVWEDQIIATHQLQPKDQGWVTVPDQHATLWEATLQVETRSWQVYTEVAEWS
;
A
#
# COMPACT_ATOMS: atom_id res chain seq x y z
N MET A 1 6.97 -6.01 -11.55
CA MET A 1 8.36 -6.24 -11.06
C MET A 1 9.02 -7.26 -11.98
N LYS A 2 10.22 -6.99 -12.53
CA LYS A 2 10.91 -7.94 -13.41
C LYS A 2 11.47 -9.08 -12.57
N VAL A 3 10.96 -10.29 -12.77
CA VAL A 3 11.55 -11.52 -12.23
C VAL A 3 12.64 -11.95 -13.20
N TRP A 4 13.80 -12.40 -12.71
CA TRP A 4 14.90 -12.91 -13.54
C TRP A 4 15.08 -14.42 -13.28
N PRO A 5 14.25 -15.29 -13.90
CA PRO A 5 14.26 -16.73 -13.60
C PRO A 5 15.65 -17.37 -13.72
N HIS A 6 16.41 -16.96 -14.74
CA HIS A 6 17.77 -17.43 -14.96
C HIS A 6 18.73 -17.07 -13.82
N LEU A 7 18.61 -15.86 -13.24
CA LEU A 7 19.44 -15.44 -12.11
C LEU A 7 19.12 -16.29 -10.88
N ASN A 8 17.83 -16.49 -10.58
CA ASN A 8 17.41 -17.33 -9.46
C ASN A 8 17.95 -18.75 -9.59
N GLN A 9 17.84 -19.34 -10.79
CA GLN A 9 18.38 -20.68 -11.06
C GLN A 9 19.91 -20.75 -10.88
N THR A 10 20.62 -19.71 -11.34
CA THR A 10 22.07 -19.62 -11.17
C THR A 10 22.46 -19.54 -9.69
N LEU A 11 21.73 -18.73 -8.92
CA LEU A 11 21.95 -18.60 -7.48
C LEU A 11 21.64 -19.89 -6.73
N GLU A 12 20.58 -20.60 -7.10
CA GLU A 12 20.26 -21.93 -6.56
C GLU A 12 21.39 -22.93 -6.81
N GLY A 13 21.96 -22.93 -8.01
CA GLY A 13 23.15 -23.74 -8.32
C GLY A 13 24.34 -23.37 -7.45
N TRP A 14 24.65 -22.08 -7.33
CA TRP A 14 25.76 -21.60 -6.49
C TRP A 14 25.58 -21.94 -5.01
N LEU A 15 24.36 -21.89 -4.48
CA LEU A 15 24.07 -22.31 -3.10
C LEU A 15 24.47 -23.78 -2.90
N GLN A 16 24.03 -24.66 -3.80
CA GLN A 16 24.26 -26.10 -3.70
C GLN A 16 25.72 -26.51 -3.90
N THR A 17 26.45 -25.85 -4.81
CA THR A 17 27.81 -26.26 -5.18
C THR A 17 28.90 -25.56 -4.39
N GLU A 18 28.69 -24.29 -4.02
CA GLU A 18 29.72 -23.47 -3.37
C GLU A 18 29.33 -23.10 -1.94
N ALA A 19 28.17 -22.45 -1.74
CA ALA A 19 27.84 -21.82 -0.47
C ALA A 19 27.59 -22.85 0.65
N ASP A 20 26.89 -23.93 0.34
CA ASP A 20 26.56 -25.02 1.27
C ASP A 20 27.76 -25.95 1.51
N GLN A 21 28.64 -26.08 0.51
CA GLN A 21 29.80 -26.97 0.56
C GLN A 21 31.01 -26.34 1.26
N ARG A 22 31.06 -25.01 1.38
CA ARG A 22 32.20 -24.31 2.00
C ARG A 22 32.39 -24.69 3.47
N VAL A 23 33.65 -24.70 3.90
CA VAL A 23 34.03 -24.86 5.31
C VAL A 23 34.01 -23.48 5.98
N HIS A 24 33.25 -23.34 7.06
CA HIS A 24 33.11 -22.07 7.77
C HIS A 24 34.37 -21.77 8.61
N GLY A 25 34.94 -20.56 8.49
CA GLY A 25 36.22 -20.22 9.12
C GLY A 25 36.26 -20.28 10.65
N THR A 26 35.12 -20.08 11.32
CA THR A 26 35.06 -20.15 12.80
C THR A 26 34.78 -21.56 13.30
N LEU A 27 33.90 -22.28 12.61
CA LEU A 27 33.40 -23.59 13.05
C LEU A 27 34.23 -24.74 12.50
N HIS A 28 35.03 -24.50 11.46
CA HIS A 28 35.85 -25.49 10.75
C HIS A 28 35.04 -26.69 10.21
N GLU A 29 33.73 -26.50 10.06
CA GLU A 29 32.78 -27.49 9.56
C GLU A 29 32.15 -26.99 8.26
N ARG A 30 31.68 -27.91 7.41
CA ARG A 30 30.89 -27.56 6.22
C ARG A 30 29.56 -26.97 6.65
N VAL A 31 29.16 -25.88 5.99
CA VAL A 31 27.92 -25.15 6.32
C VAL A 31 26.70 -26.07 6.27
N LEU A 32 26.58 -26.93 5.26
CA LEU A 32 25.47 -27.86 5.11
C LEU A 32 25.38 -28.89 6.26
N ASP A 33 26.52 -29.45 6.65
CA ASP A 33 26.59 -30.46 7.71
C ASP A 33 26.16 -29.84 9.05
N ARG A 34 26.65 -28.64 9.33
CA ARG A 34 26.29 -27.87 10.51
C ARG A 34 24.81 -27.50 10.53
N PHE A 35 24.27 -27.00 9.41
CA PHE A 35 22.86 -26.67 9.28
C PHE A 35 21.97 -27.89 9.53
N THR A 36 22.36 -29.07 9.04
CA THR A 36 21.63 -30.33 9.27
C THR A 36 21.57 -30.70 10.75
N GLN A 37 22.66 -30.50 11.49
CA GLN A 37 22.71 -30.73 12.94
C GLN A 37 21.84 -29.71 13.70
N GLU A 38 21.93 -28.43 13.35
CA GLU A 38 21.22 -27.36 14.04
C GLU A 38 19.71 -27.32 13.73
N ARG A 39 19.27 -27.93 12.63
CA ARG A 39 17.87 -27.94 12.19
C ARG A 39 16.90 -28.45 13.26
N ALA A 40 17.31 -29.42 14.08
CA ALA A 40 16.49 -29.94 15.17
C ALA A 40 16.31 -28.96 16.35
N HIS A 41 17.18 -27.96 16.43
CA HIS A 41 17.16 -26.92 17.46
C HIS A 41 16.47 -25.63 17.00
N LEU A 42 16.10 -25.53 15.72
CA LEU A 42 15.37 -24.38 15.19
C LEU A 42 13.91 -24.39 15.61
N ALA A 43 13.37 -23.20 15.90
CA ALA A 43 11.95 -23.04 16.16
C ALA A 43 11.13 -23.40 14.90
N ALA A 44 9.89 -23.87 15.12
CA ALA A 44 8.95 -24.07 14.04
C ALA A 44 8.70 -22.75 13.29
N ARG A 45 8.51 -22.86 11.97
CA ARG A 45 8.16 -21.69 11.15
C ARG A 45 6.85 -21.10 11.69
N PRO A 46 6.78 -19.77 11.94
CA PRO A 46 5.53 -19.12 12.27
C PRO A 46 4.42 -19.46 11.25
N PRO A 47 3.18 -19.68 11.70
CA PRO A 47 2.07 -19.99 10.80
C PRO A 47 1.77 -18.82 9.87
N ASP A 48 1.94 -17.60 10.37
CA ASP A 48 1.72 -16.37 9.63
C ASP A 48 2.96 -15.98 8.84
N ARG A 49 2.74 -15.45 7.63
CA ARG A 49 3.81 -14.87 6.84
C ARG A 49 4.29 -13.58 7.49
N TYR A 50 5.58 -13.31 7.37
CA TYR A 50 6.14 -12.02 7.77
C TYR A 50 5.46 -10.89 6.97
N ASP A 51 5.00 -9.85 7.67
CA ASP A 51 4.40 -8.68 7.03
C ASP A 51 5.47 -7.89 6.28
N THR A 52 5.36 -7.88 4.96
CA THR A 52 6.27 -7.19 4.04
C THR A 52 5.58 -6.02 3.34
N ALA A 53 4.43 -5.58 3.85
CA ALA A 53 3.71 -4.46 3.28
C ALA A 53 4.46 -3.15 3.47
N TYR A 54 4.58 -2.38 2.40
CA TYR A 54 5.02 -0.99 2.44
C TYR A 54 3.90 -0.15 3.05
N ARG A 55 4.22 0.60 4.10
CA ARG A 55 3.27 1.46 4.82
C ARG A 55 3.58 2.93 4.52
N GLU A 56 2.58 3.65 4.03
CA GLU A 56 2.69 5.07 3.66
C GLU A 56 1.49 5.85 4.21
N THR A 57 1.67 7.09 4.64
CA THR A 57 0.56 7.95 5.06
C THR A 57 0.05 8.79 3.90
N ARG A 58 -1.28 8.94 3.79
CA ARG A 58 -1.94 9.77 2.77
C ARG A 58 -3.03 10.62 3.39
N LEU A 59 -3.15 11.87 2.94
CA LEU A 59 -4.29 12.72 3.24
C LEU A 59 -5.45 12.33 2.31
N VAL A 60 -6.62 12.09 2.87
CA VAL A 60 -7.84 11.87 2.11
C VAL A 60 -8.38 13.21 1.62
N GLY A 61 -8.57 13.33 0.31
CA GLY A 61 -9.23 14.50 -0.27
C GLY A 61 -10.67 14.63 0.24
N TRP A 62 -11.20 15.85 0.25
CA TRP A 62 -12.59 16.10 0.63
C TRP A 62 -13.61 15.41 -0.30
N ASP A 63 -13.18 15.02 -1.49
CA ASP A 63 -13.94 14.21 -2.44
C ASP A 63 -13.95 12.70 -2.11
N GLY A 64 -13.27 12.26 -1.04
CA GLY A 64 -13.26 10.88 -0.58
C GLY A 64 -12.26 9.98 -1.32
N TYR A 65 -11.15 10.54 -1.83
CA TYR A 65 -10.13 9.78 -2.54
C TYR A 65 -8.71 10.01 -1.99
N ILE A 66 -7.85 9.01 -2.17
CA ILE A 66 -6.40 9.08 -1.93
C ILE A 66 -5.63 8.83 -3.23
N ASN A 67 -4.46 9.45 -3.37
CA ASN A 67 -3.55 9.22 -4.48
C ASN A 67 -2.45 8.23 -4.07
N VAL A 68 -2.34 7.09 -4.78
CA VAL A 68 -1.30 6.09 -4.57
C VAL A 68 -0.75 5.63 -5.91
N ARG A 69 0.57 5.67 -6.09
CA ARG A 69 1.29 5.28 -7.32
C ARG A 69 0.74 5.92 -8.62
N GLY A 70 0.18 7.13 -8.51
CA GLY A 70 -0.40 7.87 -9.64
C GLY A 70 -1.87 7.54 -9.94
N ASN A 71 -2.50 6.67 -9.15
CA ASN A 71 -3.91 6.31 -9.26
C ASN A 71 -4.72 6.83 -8.05
N ARG A 72 -6.00 7.13 -8.29
CA ARG A 72 -6.93 7.58 -7.25
C ARG A 72 -7.75 6.41 -6.75
N TYR A 73 -7.74 6.19 -5.45
CA TYR A 73 -8.49 5.14 -4.78
C TYR A 73 -9.51 5.75 -3.85
N ARG A 74 -10.73 5.23 -3.92
CA ARG A 74 -11.84 5.72 -3.11
C ARG A 74 -11.74 5.20 -1.69
N VAL A 75 -12.14 6.01 -0.73
CA VAL A 75 -12.23 5.64 0.68
C VAL A 75 -13.59 6.07 1.24
N PRO A 76 -14.05 5.49 2.37
CA PRO A 76 -15.28 5.93 3.01
C PRO A 76 -15.26 7.44 3.33
N SER A 77 -16.40 8.09 3.09
CA SER A 77 -16.59 9.54 3.28
C SER A 77 -16.28 10.02 4.70
N ALA A 78 -16.48 9.16 5.71
CA ALA A 78 -16.15 9.45 7.10
C ALA A 78 -14.65 9.76 7.31
N SER A 79 -13.78 9.29 6.41
CA SER A 79 -12.34 9.54 6.45
C SER A 79 -11.91 10.77 5.63
N SER A 80 -12.83 11.49 4.99
CA SER A 80 -12.52 12.70 4.21
C SER A 80 -11.81 13.76 5.06
N GLY A 81 -10.71 14.32 4.55
CA GLY A 81 -9.88 15.29 5.27
C GLY A 81 -8.98 14.68 6.36
N GLN A 82 -9.03 13.36 6.58
CA GLN A 82 -8.19 12.67 7.58
C GLN A 82 -6.91 12.12 6.96
N ILE A 83 -5.92 11.86 7.82
CA ILE A 83 -4.71 11.13 7.44
C ILE A 83 -4.97 9.64 7.65
N VAL A 84 -4.76 8.85 6.60
CA VAL A 84 -4.90 7.39 6.60
C VAL A 84 -3.57 6.73 6.32
N THR A 85 -3.39 5.50 6.80
CA THR A 85 -2.23 4.68 6.49
C THR A 85 -2.58 3.72 5.37
N VAL A 86 -1.69 3.58 4.42
CA VAL A 86 -1.88 2.78 3.23
C VAL A 86 -0.86 1.66 3.24
N TRP A 87 -1.30 0.41 3.16
CA TRP A 87 -0.46 -0.78 3.14
C TRP A 87 -0.48 -1.36 1.73
N SER A 88 0.70 -1.55 1.14
CA SER A 88 0.85 -2.22 -0.16
C SER A 88 1.80 -3.41 -0.05
N GLY A 89 1.25 -4.61 -0.20
CA GLY A 89 1.98 -5.86 -0.13
C GLY A 89 2.50 -6.33 -1.50
N TRP A 90 2.98 -7.58 -1.52
CA TRP A 90 3.40 -8.29 -2.74
C TRP A 90 2.22 -8.91 -3.50
N ASP A 91 1.03 -8.83 -2.91
CA ASP A 91 -0.23 -9.35 -3.43
C ASP A 91 -0.96 -8.36 -4.34
N ASP A 92 -0.29 -7.26 -4.73
CA ASP A 92 -0.86 -6.13 -5.47
C ASP A 92 -2.12 -5.53 -4.82
N LEU A 93 -2.35 -5.79 -3.53
CA LEU A 93 -3.45 -5.21 -2.78
C LEU A 93 -3.03 -3.96 -2.04
N LEU A 94 -3.85 -2.93 -2.21
CA LEU A 94 -3.82 -1.68 -1.48
C LEU A 94 -4.84 -1.73 -0.35
N ARG A 95 -4.39 -1.72 0.91
CA ARG A 95 -5.28 -1.65 2.07
C ARG A 95 -5.17 -0.27 2.69
N VAL A 96 -6.30 0.37 2.94
CA VAL A 96 -6.37 1.68 3.60
C VAL A 96 -6.83 1.47 5.04
N VAL A 97 -6.04 1.97 5.98
CA VAL A 97 -6.21 1.82 7.42
C VAL A 97 -6.42 3.17 8.06
N TRP A 98 -7.48 3.26 8.86
CA TRP A 98 -7.84 4.42 9.66
C TRP A 98 -8.34 3.92 11.01
N GLU A 99 -7.89 4.53 12.11
CA GLU A 99 -8.21 4.10 13.48
C GLU A 99 -7.97 2.59 13.73
N ASP A 100 -6.83 2.08 13.25
CA ASP A 100 -6.44 0.67 13.32
C ASP A 100 -7.41 -0.32 12.63
N GLN A 101 -8.32 0.18 11.79
CA GLN A 101 -9.25 -0.63 11.00
C GLN A 101 -9.00 -0.47 9.51
N ILE A 102 -9.10 -1.58 8.77
CA ILE A 102 -9.07 -1.55 7.30
C ILE A 102 -10.42 -1.01 6.81
N ILE A 103 -10.40 0.23 6.30
CA ILE A 103 -11.59 0.94 5.81
C ILE A 103 -11.82 0.75 4.31
N ALA A 104 -10.80 0.35 3.55
CA ALA A 104 -10.92 0.02 2.14
C ALA A 104 -9.82 -0.94 1.69
N THR A 105 -10.14 -1.78 0.70
CA THR A 105 -9.16 -2.64 0.01
C THR A 105 -9.35 -2.51 -1.49
N HIS A 106 -8.26 -2.26 -2.23
CA HIS A 106 -8.26 -2.09 -3.68
C HIS A 106 -7.16 -2.93 -4.33
N GLN A 107 -7.32 -3.22 -5.62
CA GLN A 107 -6.24 -3.75 -6.46
C GLN A 107 -5.38 -2.58 -6.96
N LEU A 108 -4.06 -2.68 -6.78
CA LEU A 108 -3.11 -1.73 -7.36
C LEU A 108 -3.19 -1.81 -8.88
N GLN A 109 -3.36 -0.65 -9.51
CA GLN A 109 -3.43 -0.56 -10.96
C GLN A 109 -2.10 -0.03 -11.51
N PRO A 110 -1.72 -0.41 -12.74
CA PRO A 110 -0.64 0.24 -13.48
C PRO A 110 -0.92 1.74 -13.65
N LYS A 111 0.13 2.54 -13.79
CA LYS A 111 0.03 4.01 -13.94
C LYS A 111 -0.66 4.42 -15.25
N ASP A 112 -0.61 3.52 -16.22
CA ASP A 112 -1.05 3.63 -17.60
C ASP A 112 -2.57 3.48 -17.78
N GLN A 113 -3.31 3.10 -16.74
CA GLN A 113 -4.76 2.94 -16.84
C GLN A 113 -5.55 4.25 -16.64
N GLY A 114 -4.93 5.32 -16.14
CA GLY A 114 -5.59 6.60 -15.95
C GLY A 114 -6.82 6.51 -15.01
N TRP A 115 -7.60 7.59 -14.96
CA TRP A 115 -8.67 7.83 -13.99
C TRP A 115 -9.69 6.68 -13.87
N VAL A 116 -9.67 5.96 -12.75
CA VAL A 116 -10.79 5.07 -12.37
C VAL A 116 -11.84 5.90 -11.64
N THR A 117 -12.61 6.67 -12.39
CA THR A 117 -13.83 7.31 -11.85
C THR A 117 -14.94 6.27 -11.89
N VAL A 118 -15.30 5.67 -10.75
CA VAL A 118 -16.56 4.92 -10.63
C VAL A 118 -17.65 5.98 -10.46
N PRO A 119 -18.57 6.18 -11.43
CA PRO A 119 -19.47 7.35 -11.44
C PRO A 119 -20.50 7.39 -10.29
N ASP A 120 -20.73 6.29 -9.58
CA ASP A 120 -22.06 6.04 -9.04
C ASP A 120 -22.24 6.23 -7.51
N GLN A 121 -21.47 7.10 -6.86
CA GLN A 121 -21.69 7.38 -5.42
C GLN A 121 -21.42 8.83 -4.96
N HIS A 122 -21.25 9.79 -5.87
CA HIS A 122 -21.02 11.20 -5.49
C HIS A 122 -22.26 11.92 -4.93
N ALA A 123 -23.47 11.38 -5.12
CA ALA A 123 -24.71 12.02 -4.69
C ALA A 123 -24.76 12.22 -3.16
N THR A 124 -24.47 11.18 -2.39
CA THR A 124 -24.58 11.21 -0.92
C THR A 124 -23.50 12.06 -0.26
N LEU A 125 -22.31 12.12 -0.86
CA LEU A 125 -21.23 12.99 -0.41
C LEU A 125 -21.62 14.46 -0.61
N TRP A 126 -22.14 14.83 -1.79
CA TRP A 126 -22.53 16.20 -2.12
C TRP A 126 -23.71 16.69 -1.26
N GLU A 127 -24.67 15.82 -0.93
CA GLU A 127 -25.77 16.15 0.00
C GLU A 127 -25.27 16.46 1.42
N ALA A 128 -24.23 15.78 1.89
CA ALA A 128 -23.67 16.00 3.23
C ALA A 128 -22.75 17.24 3.29
N THR A 129 -21.99 17.55 2.23
CA THR A 129 -21.07 18.71 2.22
C THR A 129 -21.78 20.04 1.90
N LEU A 130 -22.99 20.02 1.33
CA LEU A 130 -23.77 21.21 0.96
C LEU A 130 -24.60 21.83 2.09
N GLN A 131 -24.19 21.72 3.36
CA GLN A 131 -24.58 22.70 4.39
C GLN A 131 -23.87 24.06 4.17
N VAL A 132 -23.61 24.42 2.91
CA VAL A 132 -23.15 25.75 2.53
C VAL A 132 -24.39 26.63 2.60
N GLU A 133 -24.46 27.51 3.60
CA GLU A 133 -25.45 28.58 3.65
C GLU A 133 -25.54 29.21 2.26
N THR A 134 -26.69 29.07 1.61
CA THR A 134 -27.02 29.77 0.38
C THR A 134 -27.21 31.24 0.72
N ARG A 135 -26.10 31.96 0.95
CA ARG A 135 -26.14 33.41 1.05
C ARG A 135 -26.55 33.96 -0.31
N SER A 136 -27.58 34.80 -0.29
CA SER A 136 -28.11 35.38 -1.51
C SER A 136 -27.03 36.24 -2.20
N TRP A 137 -26.98 36.17 -3.53
CA TRP A 137 -26.06 36.94 -4.37
C TRP A 137 -26.20 38.46 -4.23
N GLN A 138 -27.26 38.95 -3.57
CA GLN A 138 -27.48 40.38 -3.36
C GLN A 138 -26.41 41.04 -2.48
N VAL A 139 -25.63 40.26 -1.72
CA VAL A 139 -24.52 40.75 -0.89
C VAL A 139 -23.36 41.32 -1.73
N TYR A 140 -23.21 40.90 -2.99
CA TYR A 140 -22.08 41.33 -3.85
C TYR A 140 -22.43 42.44 -4.85
N THR A 141 -23.70 42.88 -4.92
CA THR A 141 -24.13 43.92 -5.87
C THR A 141 -23.84 45.35 -5.44
N GLU A 142 -23.36 45.59 -4.22
CA GLU A 142 -23.02 46.94 -3.71
C GLU A 142 -21.51 47.25 -3.72
N VAL A 143 -20.76 46.91 -4.78
CA VAL A 143 -19.41 47.52 -4.97
C VAL A 143 -19.09 47.77 -6.46
N ALA A 144 -20.10 47.99 -7.29
CA ALA A 144 -19.92 48.33 -8.70
C ALA A 144 -20.63 49.63 -9.11
N GLU A 145 -20.73 50.58 -8.18
CA GLU A 145 -20.74 51.98 -8.55
C GLU A 145 -19.64 52.62 -7.71
N TRP A 146 -18.73 53.38 -8.33
CA TRP A 146 -18.29 54.71 -7.92
C TRP A 146 -17.08 55.15 -8.77
N SER A 147 -17.31 56.26 -9.49
CA SER A 147 -16.39 57.25 -10.07
C SER A 147 -15.39 56.80 -11.13
#